data_AF-A0A9P0AIQ7-F1
#
_entry.id   AF-A0A9P0AIQ7-F1
#
_cell.length_a   1.000
_cell.length_b   1.000
_cell.length_c   1.000
_cell.angle_alpha   90.00
_cell.angle_beta   90.00
_cell.angle_gamma   90.00
#
_symmetry.space_group_name_H-M   'P 1'
#
loop_
_entity.id
_entity.type
_entity.pdbx_description
1 polymer ?
#
loop_
_entity_poly.entity_id
_entity_poly.type
_entity_poly.pdbx_seq_one_letter_code
_entity_poly.pdbx_strand_id
1 'polypeptide(L)'
;MIIRFPWIFLSCLVLSVYSEVQLLQVSVSDKIVDGGNYSYYKLIYTGYISLYLRSEYGDADLYVSQFTEKPTFEPDTYCLQSATCDLDVIHVPKSFKRPLYIGVYGHPSREFSIYHLDIVFRNRDSDIICLEEESDFGNFEDNDIDGLDDTDMETSEEAPTVFPLLLTFANLLVELLFL
;
A
#
# COMPACT_ATOMS: atom_id res chain seq x y z
N MET A 1 -29.05 32.96 -31.61
CA MET A 1 -27.60 33.08 -31.40
C MET A 1 -27.28 32.36 -30.09
N ILE A 2 -26.95 31.06 -30.15
CA ILE A 2 -26.64 30.24 -28.98
C ILE A 2 -25.25 29.66 -29.23
N ILE A 3 -24.30 30.12 -28.44
CA ILE A 3 -22.87 29.84 -28.60
C ILE A 3 -22.59 28.47 -27.99
N ARG A 4 -21.94 27.59 -28.79
CA ARG A 4 -21.50 26.26 -28.40
C ARG A 4 -20.31 26.37 -27.44
N PHE A 5 -20.45 25.83 -26.22
CA PHE A 5 -19.35 25.60 -25.28
C PHE A 5 -19.21 24.14 -24.79
N PRO A 6 -19.24 23.10 -25.67
CA PRO A 6 -18.95 21.73 -25.22
C PRO A 6 -17.49 21.55 -24.77
N TRP A 7 -16.58 22.36 -25.31
CA TRP A 7 -15.14 22.18 -25.16
C TRP A 7 -14.61 22.66 -23.80
N ILE A 8 -15.32 23.57 -23.13
CA ILE A 8 -14.95 24.04 -21.78
C ILE A 8 -15.30 22.99 -20.74
N PHE A 9 -16.45 22.33 -20.88
CA PHE A 9 -16.84 21.25 -19.97
C PHE A 9 -15.97 20.01 -20.16
N LEU A 10 -15.61 19.67 -21.41
CA LEU A 10 -14.64 18.63 -21.68
C LEU A 10 -13.29 18.95 -21.04
N SER A 11 -12.78 20.17 -21.25
CA SER A 11 -11.53 20.64 -20.66
C SER A 11 -11.57 20.57 -19.13
N CYS A 12 -12.68 20.98 -18.50
CA CYS A 12 -12.85 20.89 -17.05
C CYS A 12 -12.90 19.43 -16.54
N LEU A 13 -13.52 18.53 -17.29
CA LEU A 13 -13.61 17.12 -16.94
C LEU A 13 -12.25 16.42 -17.08
N VAL A 14 -11.49 16.72 -18.15
CA VAL A 14 -10.09 16.28 -18.30
C VAL A 14 -9.24 16.84 -17.16
N LEU A 15 -9.38 18.13 -16.80
CA LEU A 15 -8.66 18.73 -15.68
C LEU A 15 -9.01 18.12 -14.31
N SER A 16 -10.27 17.69 -14.09
CA SER A 16 -10.68 17.03 -12.85
C SER A 16 -10.10 15.62 -12.69
N VAL A 17 -9.85 14.92 -13.80
CA VAL A 17 -9.18 13.60 -13.81
C VAL A 17 -7.69 13.73 -13.47
N TYR A 18 -7.07 14.89 -13.72
CA TYR A 18 -5.70 15.23 -13.29
C TYR A 18 -5.58 15.64 -11.82
N SER A 19 -6.55 15.32 -10.96
CA SER A 19 -6.36 15.44 -9.52
C SER A 19 -5.37 14.37 -9.04
N GLU A 20 -4.09 14.59 -9.30
CA GLU A 20 -3.00 13.86 -8.63
C GLU A 20 -3.15 14.09 -7.13
N VAL A 21 -3.44 13.03 -6.39
CA VAL A 21 -3.26 13.03 -4.94
C VAL A 21 -1.76 13.15 -4.72
N GLN A 22 -1.27 14.36 -4.48
CA GLN A 22 0.12 14.57 -4.10
C GLN A 22 0.33 13.96 -2.70
N LEU A 23 0.73 12.70 -2.66
CA LEU A 23 1.29 12.10 -1.45
C LEU A 23 2.60 12.84 -1.17
N LEU A 24 2.68 13.49 -0.01
CA LEU A 24 3.97 13.97 0.46
C LEU A 24 4.80 12.71 0.76
N GLN A 25 5.93 12.57 0.07
CA GLN A 25 6.88 11.48 0.30
C GLN A 25 8.24 12.08 0.61
N VAL A 26 8.87 11.57 1.66
CA VAL A 26 10.26 11.89 2.01
C VAL A 26 11.04 10.59 2.01
N SER A 27 12.10 10.54 1.22
CA SER A 27 12.95 9.36 1.08
C SER A 27 14.35 9.66 1.58
N VAL A 28 14.93 8.70 2.31
CA VAL A 28 16.34 8.72 2.72
C VAL A 28 17.01 7.50 2.08
N SER A 29 17.97 7.74 1.21
CA SER A 29 18.58 6.69 0.39
C SER A 29 20.04 6.42 0.74
N ASP A 30 20.49 5.19 0.44
CA ASP A 30 21.89 4.75 0.52
C ASP A 30 22.54 4.99 1.89
N LYS A 31 21.77 4.81 2.96
CA LYS A 31 22.26 4.97 4.33
C LYS A 31 22.91 3.69 4.79
N ILE A 32 24.02 3.83 5.52
CA ILE A 32 24.77 2.72 6.10
C ILE A 32 24.57 2.75 7.61
N VAL A 33 24.29 1.57 8.19
CA VAL A 33 24.27 1.34 9.64
C VAL A 33 25.13 0.11 9.95
N ASP A 34 26.02 0.24 10.93
CA ASP A 34 26.87 -0.88 11.35
C ASP A 34 26.04 -1.93 12.12
N GLY A 35 26.48 -3.19 12.06
CA GLY A 35 25.91 -4.28 12.84
C GLY A 35 25.96 -3.99 14.34
N GLY A 36 24.82 -4.13 15.01
CA GLY A 36 24.66 -3.79 16.42
C GLY A 36 24.51 -2.30 16.72
N ASN A 37 24.45 -1.44 15.71
CA ASN A 37 24.33 0.00 15.85
C ASN A 37 23.00 0.53 15.26
N TYR A 38 22.75 1.82 15.46
CA TYR A 38 21.48 2.47 15.11
C TYR A 38 21.65 3.77 14.35
N SER A 39 20.73 4.00 13.41
CA SER A 39 20.44 5.32 12.85
C SER A 39 19.10 5.83 13.38
N TYR A 40 19.04 7.08 13.83
CA TYR A 40 17.85 7.66 14.44
C TYR A 40 17.27 8.82 13.63
N TYR A 41 15.95 8.86 13.55
CA TYR A 41 15.19 9.90 12.87
C TYR A 41 14.08 10.44 13.76
N LYS A 42 13.72 11.71 13.52
CA LYS A 42 12.69 12.43 14.26
C LYS A 42 11.68 13.02 13.28
N LEU A 43 10.43 12.65 13.41
CA LEU A 43 9.36 13.08 12.51
C LEU A 43 8.30 13.90 13.26
N ILE A 44 8.10 15.15 12.82
CA ILE A 44 7.21 16.11 13.50
C ILE A 44 5.80 16.11 12.87
N TYR A 45 5.70 15.73 11.60
CA TYR A 45 4.45 15.74 10.84
C TYR A 45 3.38 14.84 11.47
N THR A 46 2.15 15.34 11.55
CA THR A 46 0.98 14.62 12.06
C THR A 46 0.22 13.96 10.91
N GLY A 47 -0.63 12.97 11.22
CA GLY A 47 -1.40 12.25 10.19
C GLY A 47 -1.12 10.75 10.20
N TYR A 48 -1.70 10.05 9.23
CA TYR A 48 -1.31 8.67 8.93
C TYR A 48 0.00 8.67 8.18
N ILE A 49 0.93 7.83 8.62
CA ILE A 49 2.27 7.75 8.05
C ILE A 49 2.56 6.29 7.79
N SER A 50 3.15 5.99 6.65
CA SER A 50 3.71 4.68 6.37
C SER A 50 5.20 4.80 6.17
N LEU A 51 5.92 3.93 6.86
CA LEU A 51 7.36 3.79 6.76
C LEU A 51 7.64 2.52 5.99
N TYR A 52 8.48 2.62 4.98
CA TYR A 52 8.97 1.49 4.21
C TYR A 52 10.49 1.51 4.30
N LEU A 53 11.06 0.52 4.97
CA LEU A 53 12.49 0.32 5.08
C LEU A 53 12.87 -0.86 4.20
N ARG A 54 13.74 -0.62 3.22
CA ARG A 54 14.29 -1.66 2.36
C ARG A 54 15.77 -1.83 2.64
N SER A 55 16.18 -3.06 2.94
CA SER A 55 17.60 -3.42 3.07
C SER A 55 18.16 -3.82 1.71
N GLU A 56 18.92 -2.94 1.05
CA GLU A 56 19.63 -3.26 -0.21
C GLU A 56 20.79 -4.23 0.04
N TYR A 57 21.42 -4.10 1.20
CA TYR A 57 22.47 -4.99 1.66
C TYR A 57 22.37 -5.16 3.17
N GLY A 58 22.73 -6.35 3.65
CA GLY A 58 22.69 -6.67 5.07
C GLY A 58 21.26 -7.00 5.52
N ASP A 59 20.92 -6.54 6.72
CA ASP A 59 19.63 -6.77 7.39
C ASP A 59 19.42 -5.60 8.36
N ALA A 60 18.51 -4.69 8.03
CA ALA A 60 18.20 -3.52 8.82
C ALA A 60 16.76 -3.57 9.29
N ASP A 61 16.55 -3.48 10.61
CA ASP A 61 15.25 -3.58 11.24
C ASP A 61 14.71 -2.19 11.64
N LEU A 62 13.38 -2.05 11.70
CA LEU A 62 12.70 -0.79 11.97
C LEU A 62 11.97 -0.80 13.33
N TYR A 63 12.24 0.22 14.14
CA TYR A 63 11.61 0.43 15.45
C TYR A 63 11.06 1.85 15.58
N VAL A 64 9.85 2.01 16.11
CA VAL A 64 9.15 3.30 16.15
C VAL A 64 8.54 3.54 17.52
N SER A 65 8.77 4.70 18.10
CA SER A 65 8.20 5.11 19.39
C SER A 65 7.63 6.52 19.35
N GLN A 66 6.56 6.73 20.12
CA GLN A 66 5.99 8.05 20.39
C GLN A 66 6.40 8.60 21.77
N PHE A 67 7.19 7.83 22.53
CA PHE A 67 7.57 8.15 23.91
C PHE A 67 9.09 8.17 24.10
N THR A 68 9.79 7.24 23.48
CA THR A 68 11.24 7.03 23.63
C THR A 68 11.98 7.66 22.46
N GLU A 69 12.92 8.55 22.74
CA GLU A 69 13.66 9.28 21.69
C GLU A 69 14.57 8.37 20.85
N LYS A 70 15.06 7.28 21.45
CA LYS A 70 15.93 6.29 20.83
C LYS A 70 15.36 4.89 21.05
N PRO A 71 14.33 4.50 20.27
CA PRO A 71 13.82 3.13 20.34
C PRO A 71 14.90 2.14 19.88
N THR A 72 14.97 1.00 20.55
CA THR A 72 15.92 -0.09 20.29
C THR A 72 15.15 -1.39 20.00
N PHE A 73 15.85 -2.50 19.80
CA PHE A 73 15.19 -3.82 19.72
C PHE A 73 14.53 -4.27 21.04
N GLU A 74 14.80 -3.59 22.16
CA GLU A 74 14.25 -3.94 23.46
C GLU A 74 12.74 -3.60 23.50
N PRO A 75 11.85 -4.54 23.88
CA PRO A 75 10.39 -4.37 23.79
C PRO A 75 9.81 -3.12 24.46
N ASP A 76 10.41 -2.65 25.54
CA ASP A 76 9.90 -1.50 26.30
C ASP A 76 10.26 -0.14 25.67
N THR A 77 11.05 -0.14 24.59
CA THR A 77 11.58 1.09 23.99
C THR A 77 10.80 1.54 22.76
N TYR A 78 9.99 0.68 22.14
CA TYR A 78 9.21 0.97 20.94
C TYR A 78 7.71 0.76 21.15
N CYS A 79 6.92 1.31 20.24
CA CYS A 79 5.47 1.12 20.17
C CYS A 79 5.08 0.25 18.96
N LEU A 80 5.85 0.32 17.87
CA LEU A 80 5.68 -0.47 16.65
C LEU A 80 7.06 -0.93 16.18
N GLN A 81 7.13 -2.12 15.58
CA GLN A 81 8.35 -2.65 14.97
C GLN A 81 8.04 -3.42 13.68
N SER A 82 9.06 -3.56 12.84
CA SER A 82 9.14 -4.54 11.76
C SER A 82 10.60 -4.97 11.66
N ALA A 83 10.85 -6.27 11.71
CA ALA A 83 12.19 -6.85 11.71
C ALA A 83 12.19 -8.08 10.80
N THR A 84 12.22 -7.82 9.50
CA THR A 84 12.11 -8.82 8.44
C THR A 84 13.25 -8.64 7.44
N CYS A 85 13.67 -9.73 6.79
CA CYS A 85 14.91 -9.73 6.00
C CYS A 85 14.83 -9.10 4.60
N ASP A 86 13.90 -8.17 4.33
CA ASP A 86 13.81 -7.49 3.02
C ASP A 86 13.12 -6.12 3.14
N LEU A 87 11.78 -6.12 3.10
CA LEU A 87 10.95 -4.92 3.19
C LEU A 87 10.21 -4.88 4.53
N ASP A 88 10.64 -3.95 5.38
CA ASP A 88 9.99 -3.65 6.64
C ASP A 88 8.97 -2.51 6.49
N VAL A 89 7.73 -2.77 6.91
CA VAL A 89 6.63 -1.85 6.74
C VAL A 89 5.96 -1.56 8.08
N ILE A 90 5.86 -0.27 8.43
CA ILE A 90 5.12 0.18 9.62
C ILE A 90 4.09 1.24 9.23
N HIS A 91 2.83 0.97 9.58
CA HIS A 91 1.75 1.95 9.47
C HIS A 91 1.51 2.63 10.82
N VAL A 92 1.82 3.92 10.90
CA VAL A 92 1.69 4.72 12.11
C VAL A 92 0.31 5.37 12.12
N PRO A 93 -0.53 5.11 13.15
CA PRO A 93 -1.83 5.73 13.24
C PRO A 93 -1.70 7.22 13.58
N LYS A 94 -2.67 8.03 13.14
CA LYS A 94 -2.73 9.47 13.45
C LYS A 94 -2.79 9.77 14.95
N SER A 95 -3.27 8.82 15.75
CA SER A 95 -3.38 8.96 17.21
C SER A 95 -2.01 8.99 17.90
N PHE A 96 -0.93 8.58 17.22
CA PHE A 96 0.39 8.63 17.82
C PHE A 96 0.80 10.09 18.09
N LYS A 97 1.40 10.32 19.26
CA LYS A 97 1.97 11.61 19.63
C LYS A 97 3.14 11.95 18.73
N ARG A 98 3.44 13.25 18.65
CA ARG A 98 4.60 13.78 17.94
C ARG A 98 5.50 14.54 18.93
N PRO A 99 6.83 14.56 18.70
CA PRO A 99 7.54 13.93 17.59
C PRO A 99 7.50 12.40 17.64
N LEU A 100 7.47 11.78 16.47
CA LEU A 100 7.62 10.34 16.31
C LEU A 100 9.11 10.04 16.15
N TYR A 101 9.61 9.08 16.92
CA TYR A 101 11.01 8.67 16.93
C TYR A 101 11.17 7.33 16.22
N ILE A 102 12.13 7.26 15.31
CA ILE A 102 12.38 6.08 14.47
C ILE A 102 13.83 5.66 14.70
N GLY A 103 14.05 4.39 14.99
CA GLY A 103 15.34 3.73 15.05
C GLY A 103 15.43 2.70 13.93
N VAL A 104 16.49 2.78 13.14
CA VAL A 104 16.88 1.74 12.17
C VAL A 104 18.08 1.02 12.74
N TYR A 105 17.96 -0.28 12.98
CA TYR A 105 18.96 -1.11 13.61
C TYR A 105 19.68 -1.97 12.58
N GLY A 106 21.01 -1.97 12.56
CA GLY A 106 21.76 -2.95 11.77
C GLY A 106 21.85 -4.28 12.52
N HIS A 107 21.29 -5.36 11.98
CA HIS A 107 21.33 -6.65 12.65
C HIS A 107 22.79 -7.16 12.79
N PRO A 108 23.23 -7.66 13.96
CA PRO A 108 24.63 -8.04 14.21
C PRO A 108 25.16 -9.21 13.36
N SER A 109 24.30 -9.93 12.65
CA SER A 109 24.72 -10.99 11.71
C SER A 109 25.43 -10.44 10.47
N ARG A 110 25.35 -9.12 10.25
CA ARG A 110 25.97 -8.40 9.14
C ARG A 110 26.92 -7.35 9.71
N GLU A 111 28.06 -7.14 9.06
CA GLU A 111 29.02 -6.10 9.49
C GLU A 111 28.42 -4.70 9.38
N PHE A 112 27.69 -4.46 8.29
CA PHE A 112 26.89 -3.26 8.06
C PHE A 112 25.70 -3.61 7.16
N SER A 113 24.68 -2.76 7.20
CA SER A 113 23.51 -2.80 6.34
C SER A 113 23.38 -1.49 5.56
N ILE A 114 23.02 -1.58 4.28
CA ILE A 114 22.68 -0.45 3.41
C ILE A 114 21.17 -0.45 3.23
N TYR A 115 20.52 0.68 3.50
CA TYR A 115 19.06 0.75 3.44
C TYR A 115 18.53 2.05 2.79
N HIS A 116 17.30 1.93 2.30
CA HIS A 116 16.43 3.05 1.92
C HIS A 116 15.23 3.12 2.87
N LEU A 117 14.90 4.33 3.32
CA LEU A 117 13.73 4.60 4.16
C LEU A 117 12.81 5.59 3.45
N ASP A 118 11.64 5.12 3.05
CA ASP A 118 10.56 5.95 2.52
C ASP A 118 9.52 6.26 3.59
N ILE A 119 9.17 7.54 3.70
CA ILE A 119 8.17 8.07 4.62
C ILE A 119 7.05 8.66 3.78
N VAL A 120 5.91 7.97 3.76
CA VAL A 120 4.74 8.34 2.96
C VAL A 120 3.64 8.86 3.87
N PHE A 121 3.20 10.10 3.62
CA PHE A 121 2.08 10.71 4.33
C PHE A 121 0.77 10.40 3.62
N ARG A 122 -0.13 9.67 4.29
CA ARG A 122 -1.44 9.31 3.71
C ARG A 122 -2.50 10.34 4.09
N ASN A 123 -3.22 10.86 3.09
CA ASN A 123 -4.42 11.64 3.33
C ASN A 123 -5.59 10.66 3.62
N ARG A 124 -6.44 11.01 4.57
CA ARG A 124 -7.37 10.07 5.22
C ARG A 124 -8.57 9.63 4.39
N ASP A 125 -8.67 10.07 3.14
CA ASP A 125 -9.90 9.93 2.38
C ASP A 125 -9.84 8.87 1.25
N SER A 126 -8.68 8.27 0.93
CA SER A 126 -8.55 7.33 -0.20
C SER A 126 -7.91 5.96 0.08
N ASP A 127 -7.28 5.75 1.24
CA ASP A 127 -6.36 4.61 1.40
C ASP A 127 -6.80 3.61 2.47
N ILE A 128 -8.10 3.35 2.62
CA ILE A 128 -8.58 2.10 3.23
C ILE A 128 -8.73 1.08 2.11
N ILE A 129 -7.63 0.44 1.71
CA ILE A 129 -7.69 -0.91 1.16
C ILE A 129 -7.19 -1.82 2.28
N CYS A 130 -8.07 -2.06 3.25
CA CYS A 130 -8.01 -3.29 4.00
C CYS A 130 -8.65 -4.33 3.08
N LEU A 131 -7.86 -5.25 2.52
CA LEU A 131 -8.44 -6.52 2.09
C LEU A 131 -8.87 -7.22 3.38
N GLU A 132 -10.13 -7.06 3.74
CA GLU A 132 -10.79 -7.94 4.68
C GLU A 132 -10.87 -9.32 4.00
N GLU A 133 -9.90 -10.19 4.25
CA GLU A 133 -10.15 -11.62 4.13
C GLU A 133 -11.09 -12.00 5.27
N GLU A 134 -12.40 -11.84 5.03
CA GLU A 134 -13.41 -12.59 5.77
C GLU A 134 -13.21 -14.08 5.44
N SER A 135 -12.34 -14.73 6.20
CA SER A 135 -12.33 -16.18 6.29
C SER A 135 -13.43 -16.60 7.25
N ASP A 136 -14.66 -16.61 6.73
CA ASP A 136 -15.77 -17.37 7.31
C ASP A 136 -15.44 -18.85 7.13
N PHE A 137 -14.63 -19.40 8.04
CA PHE A 137 -14.48 -20.85 8.20
C PHE A 137 -15.77 -21.38 8.85
N GLY A 138 -16.80 -21.50 8.01
CA GLY A 138 -17.97 -22.32 8.29
C GLY A 138 -17.55 -23.78 8.53
N ASN A 139 -18.14 -24.38 9.55
CA ASN A 139 -18.00 -25.79 9.94
C ASN A 139 -17.96 -26.73 8.73
N PHE A 140 -16.86 -27.48 8.58
CA PHE A 140 -16.86 -28.71 7.81
C PHE A 140 -17.44 -29.83 8.68
N GLU A 141 -18.70 -30.17 8.44
CA GLU A 141 -19.23 -31.50 8.81
C GLU A 141 -19.09 -32.41 7.60
N ASP A 142 -18.23 -33.42 7.75
CA ASP A 142 -18.05 -34.55 6.86
C ASP A 142 -19.39 -35.27 6.62
N ASN A 143 -19.74 -35.52 5.36
CA ASN A 143 -20.63 -36.61 4.99
C ASN A 143 -20.28 -37.13 3.59
N ASP A 144 -19.62 -38.27 3.57
CA ASP A 144 -19.45 -39.13 2.40
C ASP A 144 -20.81 -39.68 1.93
N ILE A 145 -21.18 -39.45 0.66
CA ILE A 145 -22.23 -40.23 -0.01
C ILE A 145 -21.74 -40.63 -1.41
N ASP A 146 -21.54 -41.95 -1.54
CA ASP A 146 -21.33 -42.71 -2.76
C ASP A 146 -22.54 -42.66 -3.73
N GLY A 147 -22.26 -42.56 -5.04
CA GLY A 147 -22.79 -43.50 -6.05
C GLY A 147 -24.00 -43.13 -6.92
N LEU A 148 -23.73 -43.00 -8.24
CA LEU A 148 -24.59 -43.21 -9.45
C LEU A 148 -25.73 -42.20 -9.70
N ASP A 149 -26.04 -41.75 -10.93
CA ASP A 149 -26.21 -42.44 -12.21
C ASP A 149 -26.20 -41.44 -13.40
N ASP A 150 -25.86 -41.92 -14.60
CA ASP A 150 -25.73 -41.18 -15.85
C ASP A 150 -27.08 -40.77 -16.46
N THR A 151 -27.20 -39.55 -17.00
CA THR A 151 -28.11 -39.28 -18.14
C THR A 151 -27.62 -38.10 -18.97
N ASP A 152 -27.74 -38.27 -20.29
CA ASP A 152 -27.03 -37.59 -21.36
C ASP A 152 -27.43 -36.13 -21.63
N MET A 153 -26.45 -35.41 -22.22
CA MET A 153 -26.59 -34.51 -23.37
C MET A 153 -27.36 -33.18 -23.20
N GLU A 154 -26.61 -32.07 -23.20
CA GLU A 154 -26.74 -31.05 -24.25
C GLU A 154 -25.51 -30.13 -24.34
N THR A 155 -25.10 -29.88 -25.57
CA THR A 155 -23.96 -29.08 -25.99
C THR A 155 -24.33 -27.60 -26.04
N SER A 156 -23.54 -26.73 -25.40
CA SER A 156 -23.24 -25.39 -25.92
C SER A 156 -22.04 -24.79 -25.18
N GLU A 157 -20.87 -24.86 -25.80
CA GLU A 157 -19.71 -24.05 -25.46
C GLU A 157 -19.95 -22.62 -25.93
N GLU A 158 -20.01 -21.62 -25.05
CA GLU A 158 -19.66 -20.24 -25.38
C GLU A 158 -19.03 -19.53 -24.17
N ALA A 159 -17.79 -19.06 -24.34
CA ALA A 159 -17.13 -18.10 -23.45
C ALA A 159 -17.46 -16.66 -23.93
N PRO A 160 -17.52 -15.67 -23.01
CA PRO A 160 -18.22 -14.41 -23.27
C PRO A 160 -17.42 -13.44 -24.15
N THR A 161 -18.01 -13.02 -25.27
CA THR A 161 -17.45 -11.96 -26.14
C THR A 161 -17.85 -10.56 -25.63
N VAL A 162 -17.22 -10.09 -24.56
CA VAL A 162 -17.40 -8.72 -24.01
C VAL A 162 -16.41 -7.69 -24.58
N PHE A 163 -15.40 -8.14 -25.30
CA PHE A 163 -14.33 -7.27 -25.84
C PHE A 163 -14.78 -6.24 -26.92
N PRO A 164 -15.68 -6.55 -27.88
CA PRO A 164 -16.05 -5.58 -28.91
C PRO A 164 -16.99 -4.49 -28.39
N LEU A 165 -17.82 -4.77 -27.39
CA LEU A 165 -18.72 -3.78 -26.77
C LEU A 165 -17.95 -2.71 -26.00
N LEU A 166 -16.96 -3.12 -25.21
CA LEU A 166 -16.18 -2.19 -24.38
C LEU A 166 -15.40 -1.17 -25.24
N LEU A 167 -14.84 -1.63 -26.37
CA LEU A 167 -14.05 -0.78 -27.26
C LEU A 167 -14.94 0.20 -28.06
N THR A 168 -16.13 -0.23 -28.47
CA THR A 168 -17.09 0.67 -29.14
C THR A 168 -17.63 1.75 -28.20
N PHE A 169 -17.87 1.40 -26.93
CA PHE A 169 -18.32 2.36 -25.92
C PHE A 169 -17.22 3.40 -25.61
N ALA A 170 -15.97 2.97 -25.46
CA ALA A 170 -14.86 3.89 -25.22
C ALA A 170 -14.66 4.87 -26.38
N ASN A 171 -14.75 4.41 -27.63
CA ASN A 171 -14.61 5.27 -28.80
C ASN A 171 -15.79 6.26 -28.95
N LEU A 172 -17.02 5.84 -28.64
CA LEU A 172 -18.18 6.75 -28.59
C LEU A 172 -18.01 7.83 -27.52
N LEU A 173 -17.48 7.47 -26.35
CA LEU A 173 -17.23 8.42 -25.28
C LEU A 173 -16.16 9.45 -25.68
N VAL A 174 -15.07 9.02 -26.31
CA VAL A 174 -14.03 9.95 -26.79
C VAL A 174 -14.57 10.87 -27.89
N GLU A 175 -15.34 10.34 -28.85
CA GLU A 175 -15.88 11.14 -29.96
C GLU A 175 -16.96 12.12 -29.48
N LEU A 176 -17.76 11.76 -28.48
CA LEU A 176 -18.68 12.69 -27.79
C LEU A 176 -17.96 13.74 -26.94
N LEU A 177 -16.82 13.39 -26.36
CA LEU A 177 -16.01 14.29 -25.55
C LEU A 177 -15.40 15.39 -26.44
N PHE A 178 -14.91 15.08 -27.64
CA PHE A 178 -14.19 16.01 -28.52
C PHE A 178 -14.99 16.63 -29.70
N LEU A 179 -16.32 16.51 -29.71
CA LEU A 179 -17.22 17.22 -30.65
C LEU A 179 -17.61 18.63 -30.17
#